data_AF-A0AAV4D0D6-F1
#
_entry.id   AF-A0AAV4D0D6-F1
#
_cell.length_a   1.000
_cell.length_b   1.000
_cell.length_c   1.000
_cell.angle_alpha   90.00
_cell.angle_beta   90.00
_cell.angle_gamma   90.00
#
_symmetry.space_group_name_H-M   'P 1'
#
loop_
_entity.id
_entity.type
_entity.pdbx_description
1 polymer ?
#
loop_
_entity_poly.entity_id
_entity_poly.type
_entity_poly.pdbx_seq_one_letter_code
_entity_poly.pdbx_strand_id
1 'polypeptide(L)'
;MSEASEELDENVIQLATQALQAQECISWQLGRIHSHQDIKISEKVHACLDLLRSQKASFEKSDADFVGPHVDEGNMLELKQLTLLHTPSSVNEEARVKFRTLVELALKDQCKSIISVTLITCPWYELSQRERGEQAKHNILLVVFCCRDDQFFSPANQHIRENASVIDFGWFCAVELCHFGQALCRGRTRYLETVYSRPGADIYSSEHWQELGNNLKYMSVTGTPGFLEACLGQAVGGLAKKRKQGGMKLREGATIFELCASLRLLHHAENTLVRGFCSSEVEESTLSLAGATALAKVREFYDKADVITCKQTIFDLLMKWVTELRPLANSFKAKFGKEKQRETDAAVGEWMMKTRLEGKRLNPLKFLSDDVSKLLELMHKVGGPVSNMEPDQIILVAVAGSAMYNLNTPSSDIDYVVIYAHPAEDLLCATKKISECHESRGTDKAVEYGAYEARLFCEMLLKCSVVILELLFTEKHEYASPLWHELAKHKQAFITEKAISQYLGLIKNNFKSIGKGKHSESPKRDRKLFYQNFHKIHSIQAMMKGELPQVRVEGPIRDFIMAVRTQDAGQWSREKVLIKLEEEYSILREGLCARTKRLRENPDYNLCTDWLKTVRGLS
;
A
#
# COMPACT_ATOMS: atom_id res chain seq x y z
N MET A 1 18.37 -30.91 2.97
CA MET A 1 18.50 -30.73 4.43
C MET A 1 17.19 -31.22 5.03
N SER A 2 17.26 -32.11 6.02
CA SER A 2 16.12 -32.79 6.61
C SER A 2 15.12 -31.80 7.21
N GLU A 3 13.88 -31.80 6.70
CA GLU A 3 12.71 -31.23 7.36
C GLU A 3 12.46 -32.00 8.65
N ALA A 4 13.14 -31.61 9.73
CA ALA A 4 12.62 -31.85 11.06
C ALA A 4 11.38 -30.95 11.16
N SER A 5 10.19 -31.54 11.03
CA SER A 5 8.96 -30.86 11.40
C SER A 5 9.10 -30.50 12.89
N GLU A 6 9.37 -29.23 13.19
CA GLU A 6 9.20 -28.69 14.53
C GLU A 6 7.73 -28.93 14.92
N GLU A 7 7.50 -30.02 15.62
CA GLU A 7 6.21 -30.34 16.22
C GLU A 7 5.86 -29.17 17.13
N LEU A 8 4.75 -28.48 16.82
CA LEU A 8 4.26 -27.39 17.64
C LEU A 8 4.11 -27.91 19.08
N ASP A 9 4.68 -27.22 20.07
CA ASP A 9 4.52 -27.63 21.47
C ASP A 9 3.06 -27.42 21.90
N GLU A 10 2.26 -28.46 21.71
CA GLU A 10 0.82 -28.45 21.98
C GLU A 10 0.53 -28.07 23.45
N ASN A 11 1.43 -28.38 24.37
CA ASN A 11 1.29 -28.04 25.78
C ASN A 11 1.43 -26.53 26.00
N VAL A 12 2.40 -25.89 25.35
CA VAL A 12 2.57 -24.43 25.40
C VAL A 12 1.35 -23.72 24.80
N ILE A 13 0.84 -24.20 23.66
CA ILE A 13 -0.38 -23.64 23.03
C ILE A 13 -1.59 -23.79 23.95
N GLN A 14 -1.73 -24.94 24.62
CA GLN A 14 -2.81 -25.19 25.57
C GLN A 14 -2.74 -24.24 26.78
N LEU A 15 -1.55 -24.03 27.36
CA LEU A 15 -1.34 -23.10 28.47
C LEU A 15 -1.63 -21.65 28.06
N ALA A 16 -1.14 -21.23 26.89
CA ALA A 16 -1.43 -19.90 26.34
C ALA A 16 -2.94 -19.69 26.12
N THR A 17 -3.63 -20.72 25.61
CA THR A 17 -5.08 -20.73 25.44
C THR A 17 -5.81 -20.57 26.77
N GLN A 18 -5.41 -21.30 27.80
CA GLN A 18 -6.01 -21.21 29.14
C GLN A 18 -5.81 -19.83 29.76
N ALA A 19 -4.60 -19.26 29.66
CA ALA A 19 -4.30 -17.93 30.17
C ALA A 19 -5.16 -16.86 29.48
N LEU A 20 -5.24 -16.91 28.15
CA LEU A 20 -6.06 -15.99 27.37
C LEU A 20 -7.56 -16.15 27.72
N GLN A 21 -8.04 -17.38 27.89
CA GLN A 21 -9.43 -17.65 28.26
C GLN A 21 -9.78 -17.09 29.63
N ALA A 22 -8.92 -17.30 30.63
CA ALA A 22 -9.10 -16.74 31.97
C ALA A 22 -9.18 -15.20 31.92
N GLN A 23 -8.32 -14.57 31.12
CA GLN A 23 -8.32 -13.11 30.94
C GLN A 23 -9.59 -12.62 30.22
N GLU A 24 -10.12 -13.35 29.24
CA GLU A 24 -11.39 -12.99 28.59
C GLU A 24 -12.58 -13.09 29.55
N CYS A 25 -12.59 -14.10 30.43
CA CYS A 25 -13.58 -14.23 31.50
C CYS A 25 -13.53 -13.03 32.47
N ILE A 26 -12.33 -12.61 32.89
CA ILE A 26 -12.15 -11.42 33.73
C ILE A 26 -12.70 -10.18 33.02
N SER A 27 -12.33 -9.97 31.75
CA SER A 27 -12.82 -8.85 30.94
C SER A 27 -14.36 -8.83 30.85
N TRP A 28 -14.98 -10.00 30.65
CA TRP A 28 -16.43 -10.12 30.60
C TRP A 28 -17.11 -9.82 31.94
N GLN A 29 -16.61 -10.39 33.04
CA GLN A 29 -17.18 -10.16 34.38
C GLN A 29 -17.04 -8.69 34.80
N LEU A 30 -15.89 -8.05 34.53
CA LEU A 30 -15.71 -6.63 34.80
C LEU A 30 -16.72 -5.77 34.04
N GLY A 31 -17.00 -6.11 32.78
CA GLY A 31 -18.02 -5.44 31.97
C GLY A 31 -19.45 -5.58 32.52
N ARG A 32 -19.75 -6.65 33.28
CA ARG A 32 -21.04 -6.85 33.95
C ARG A 32 -21.15 -6.10 35.28
N ILE A 33 -20.06 -6.06 36.05
CA ILE A 33 -20.03 -5.50 37.41
C ILE A 33 -19.90 -3.97 37.38
N HIS A 34 -19.16 -3.41 36.42
CA HIS A 34 -18.80 -1.99 36.41
C HIS A 34 -19.37 -1.26 35.18
N SER A 35 -20.49 -0.56 35.34
CA SER A 35 -20.86 0.52 34.44
C SER A 35 -19.94 1.73 34.71
N HIS A 36 -18.85 1.85 33.94
CA HIS A 36 -18.12 3.10 33.68
C HIS A 36 -17.18 3.74 34.74
N GLN A 37 -16.81 3.11 35.87
CA GLN A 37 -16.04 3.83 36.91
C GLN A 37 -14.51 3.68 36.94
N ASP A 38 -13.88 2.73 36.24
CA ASP A 38 -12.40 2.70 36.15
C ASP A 38 -11.88 2.34 34.76
N ILE A 39 -11.86 3.36 33.89
CA ILE A 39 -11.36 3.28 32.51
C ILE A 39 -9.94 2.68 32.48
N LYS A 40 -9.09 2.98 33.47
CA LYS A 40 -7.70 2.50 33.53
C LYS A 40 -7.61 0.99 33.74
N ILE A 41 -8.50 0.40 34.55
CA ILE A 41 -8.54 -1.05 34.75
C ILE A 41 -8.98 -1.73 33.44
N SER A 42 -10.02 -1.20 32.79
CA SER A 42 -10.48 -1.73 31.50
C SER A 42 -9.38 -1.68 30.44
N GLU A 43 -8.67 -0.56 30.30
CA GLU A 43 -7.54 -0.40 29.38
C GLU A 43 -6.43 -1.43 29.63
N LYS A 44 -6.04 -1.63 30.90
CA LYS A 44 -5.02 -2.63 31.27
C LYS A 44 -5.45 -4.06 30.94
N VAL A 45 -6.70 -4.40 31.19
CA VAL A 45 -7.26 -5.72 30.88
C VAL A 45 -7.24 -5.99 29.37
N HIS A 46 -7.62 -4.99 28.56
CA HIS A 46 -7.58 -5.09 27.10
C HIS A 46 -6.15 -5.20 26.57
N ALA A 47 -5.22 -4.37 27.09
CA ALA A 47 -3.81 -4.45 26.70
C ALA A 47 -3.19 -5.83 27.02
N CYS A 48 -3.55 -6.41 28.18
CA CYS A 48 -3.13 -7.76 28.55
C CYS A 48 -3.73 -8.83 27.62
N LEU A 49 -5.00 -8.69 27.21
CA LEU A 49 -5.61 -9.59 26.23
C LEU A 49 -4.87 -9.55 24.89
N ASP A 50 -4.54 -8.35 24.39
CA ASP A 50 -3.86 -8.21 23.11
C ASP A 50 -2.44 -8.83 23.16
N LEU A 51 -1.73 -8.68 24.27
CA LEU A 51 -0.44 -9.33 24.49
C LEU A 51 -0.57 -10.86 24.49
N LEU A 52 -1.53 -11.42 25.24
CA LEU A 52 -1.76 -12.86 25.31
C LEU A 52 -2.16 -13.45 23.94
N ARG A 53 -2.97 -12.72 23.16
CA ARG A 53 -3.30 -13.10 21.78
C ARG A 53 -2.06 -13.13 20.90
N SER A 54 -1.21 -12.10 20.99
CA SER A 54 0.04 -12.05 20.22
C SER A 54 0.97 -13.23 20.57
N GLN A 55 1.07 -13.58 21.86
CA GLN A 55 1.89 -14.72 22.30
C GLN A 55 1.34 -16.05 21.77
N LYS A 56 0.02 -16.28 21.92
CA LYS A 56 -0.62 -17.48 21.37
C LYS A 56 -0.46 -17.57 19.86
N ALA A 57 -0.65 -16.46 19.15
CA ALA A 57 -0.48 -16.42 17.70
C ALA A 57 0.93 -16.86 17.28
N SER A 58 1.96 -16.42 18.00
CA SER A 58 3.35 -16.80 17.78
C SER A 58 3.61 -18.28 18.06
N PHE A 59 3.10 -18.81 19.18
CA PHE A 59 3.20 -20.26 19.47
C PHE A 59 2.49 -21.12 18.43
N GLU A 60 1.40 -20.64 17.85
CA GLU A 60 0.64 -21.33 16.79
C GLU A 60 1.19 -21.06 15.37
N LYS A 61 2.25 -20.25 15.21
CA LYS A 61 2.79 -19.78 13.93
C LYS A 61 1.72 -19.13 13.03
N SER A 62 0.77 -18.43 13.65
CA SER A 62 -0.30 -17.66 12.97
C SER A 62 -0.07 -16.15 13.03
N ASP A 63 1.06 -15.70 13.56
CA ASP A 63 1.49 -14.30 13.55
C ASP A 63 2.19 -13.88 12.25
N ALA A 64 2.24 -14.76 11.24
CA ALA A 64 2.75 -14.43 9.92
C ALA A 64 2.02 -13.21 9.33
N ASP A 65 2.80 -12.22 8.91
CA ASP A 65 2.34 -10.98 8.30
C ASP A 65 3.38 -10.50 7.28
N PHE A 66 3.11 -9.38 6.63
CA PHE A 66 4.00 -8.77 5.67
C PHE A 66 5.31 -8.31 6.29
N VAL A 67 6.40 -8.89 5.79
CA VAL A 67 7.76 -8.46 6.07
C VAL A 67 8.29 -7.68 4.87
N GLY A 68 8.32 -6.35 5.02
CA GLY A 68 8.92 -5.45 4.03
C GLY A 68 10.44 -5.61 3.95
N PRO A 69 11.05 -5.18 2.83
CA PRO A 69 12.50 -5.04 2.74
C PRO A 69 13.03 -4.16 3.87
N HIS A 70 14.13 -4.57 4.49
CA HIS A 70 14.87 -3.79 5.48
C HIS A 70 16.37 -3.85 5.17
N VAL A 71 17.18 -3.14 5.96
CA VAL A 71 18.64 -3.24 5.86
C VAL A 71 19.22 -3.91 7.10
N ASP A 72 20.27 -4.70 6.91
CA ASP A 72 21.14 -5.13 8.01
C ASP A 72 22.04 -3.98 8.44
N GLU A 73 21.96 -3.58 9.72
CA GLU A 73 22.70 -2.45 10.27
C GLU A 73 24.19 -2.74 10.51
N GLY A 74 24.62 -4.01 10.48
CA GLY A 74 25.96 -4.43 10.89
C GLY A 74 27.12 -3.67 10.24
N ASN A 75 26.98 -3.28 8.96
CA ASN A 75 28.04 -2.58 8.21
C ASN A 75 27.65 -1.16 7.75
N MET A 76 26.54 -0.62 8.26
CA MET A 76 26.01 0.68 7.80
C MET A 76 26.90 1.86 8.16
N LEU A 77 27.68 1.77 9.24
CA LEU A 77 28.62 2.83 9.63
C LEU A 77 29.74 3.01 8.61
N GLU A 78 30.30 1.90 8.12
CA GLU A 78 31.36 1.93 7.11
C GLU A 78 30.83 2.45 5.77
N LEU A 79 29.65 1.98 5.35
CA LEU A 79 28.99 2.47 4.13
C LEU A 79 28.70 3.98 4.20
N LYS A 80 28.30 4.46 5.38
CA LYS A 80 28.09 5.90 5.63
C LYS A 80 29.37 6.69 5.47
N GLN A 81 30.48 6.21 6.03
CA GLN A 81 31.78 6.86 5.90
C GLN A 81 32.20 6.97 4.44
N LEU A 82 32.08 5.89 3.65
CA LEU A 82 32.39 5.93 2.22
C LEU A 82 31.52 6.95 1.48
N THR A 83 30.21 6.94 1.75
CA THR A 83 29.25 7.84 1.10
C THR A 83 29.58 9.32 1.36
N LEU A 84 30.01 9.65 2.57
CA LEU A 84 30.28 11.02 3.01
C LEU A 84 31.73 11.48 2.82
N LEU A 85 32.62 10.63 2.27
CA LEU A 85 34.03 10.97 2.03
C LEU A 85 34.42 11.00 0.54
N HIS A 86 33.60 10.43 -0.34
CA HIS A 86 33.85 10.40 -1.78
C HIS A 86 32.95 11.37 -2.54
N THR A 87 33.49 12.01 -3.56
CA THR A 87 32.70 12.64 -4.64
C THR A 87 32.72 11.71 -5.85
N PRO A 88 31.82 11.88 -6.84
CA PRO A 88 31.83 11.06 -8.06
C PRO A 88 33.20 10.96 -8.73
N SER A 89 33.94 12.07 -8.77
CA SER A 89 35.29 12.14 -9.33
C SER A 89 36.36 11.44 -8.49
N SER A 90 36.11 11.17 -7.21
CA SER A 90 37.05 10.49 -6.31
C SER A 90 36.73 9.02 -6.06
N VAL A 91 35.70 8.45 -6.68
CA VAL A 91 35.38 7.01 -6.59
C VAL A 91 36.26 6.23 -7.57
N ASN A 92 37.30 5.58 -7.05
CA ASN A 92 38.15 4.64 -7.79
C ASN A 92 37.57 3.21 -7.75
N GLU A 93 38.18 2.27 -8.47
CA GLU A 93 37.68 0.89 -8.58
C GLU A 93 37.62 0.16 -7.23
N GLU A 94 38.62 0.35 -6.37
CA GLU A 94 38.63 -0.23 -5.02
C GLU A 94 37.43 0.25 -4.19
N ALA A 95 37.14 1.56 -4.23
CA ALA A 95 35.98 2.13 -3.56
C ALA A 95 34.66 1.60 -4.17
N ARG A 96 34.57 1.41 -5.50
CA ARG A 96 33.38 0.84 -6.16
C ARG A 96 33.09 -0.57 -5.66
N VAL A 97 34.10 -1.43 -5.66
CA VAL A 97 33.99 -2.80 -5.14
C VAL A 97 33.53 -2.78 -3.69
N LYS A 98 34.10 -1.89 -2.87
CA LYS A 98 33.74 -1.78 -1.46
C LYS A 98 32.29 -1.30 -1.24
N PHE A 99 31.85 -0.26 -1.96
CA PHE A 99 30.45 0.18 -1.94
C PHE A 99 29.51 -0.98 -2.29
N ARG A 100 29.81 -1.70 -3.38
CA ARG A 100 28.99 -2.81 -3.85
C ARG A 100 28.85 -3.90 -2.80
N THR A 101 29.97 -4.37 -2.24
CA THR A 101 29.97 -5.42 -1.21
C THR A 101 29.14 -5.02 0.00
N LEU A 102 29.28 -3.77 0.46
CA LEU A 102 28.54 -3.28 1.62
C LEU A 102 27.03 -3.16 1.35
N VAL A 103 26.63 -2.73 0.15
CA VAL A 103 25.20 -2.69 -0.24
C VAL A 103 24.62 -4.10 -0.38
N GLU A 104 25.37 -5.03 -0.98
CA GLU A 104 24.97 -6.44 -1.10
C GLU A 104 24.79 -7.10 0.28
N LEU A 105 25.67 -6.80 1.24
CA LEU A 105 25.52 -7.25 2.63
C LEU A 105 24.31 -6.60 3.31
N ALA A 106 24.10 -5.30 3.12
CA ALA A 106 23.00 -4.57 3.75
C ALA A 106 21.62 -5.06 3.27
N LEU A 107 21.49 -5.48 2.01
CA LEU A 107 20.23 -5.95 1.41
C LEU A 107 20.17 -7.48 1.21
N LYS A 108 21.06 -8.21 1.86
CA LYS A 108 21.16 -9.67 1.74
C LYS A 108 19.84 -10.34 2.14
N ASP A 109 19.32 -11.20 1.28
CA ASP A 109 18.05 -11.93 1.44
C ASP A 109 16.79 -11.04 1.53
N GLN A 110 16.94 -9.71 1.41
CA GLN A 110 15.85 -8.73 1.49
C GLN A 110 15.27 -8.34 0.13
N CYS A 111 16.01 -8.59 -0.94
CA CYS A 111 15.61 -8.29 -2.31
C CYS A 111 15.94 -9.44 -3.25
N LYS A 112 15.27 -9.46 -4.41
CA LYS A 112 15.56 -10.38 -5.49
C LYS A 112 16.88 -10.02 -6.16
N SER A 113 17.08 -8.73 -6.42
CA SER A 113 18.25 -8.21 -7.12
C SER A 113 18.45 -6.71 -6.86
N ILE A 114 19.72 -6.29 -6.81
CA ILE A 114 20.09 -4.87 -6.86
C ILE A 114 20.19 -4.48 -8.35
N ILE A 115 19.53 -3.39 -8.72
CA ILE A 115 19.44 -2.91 -10.10
C ILE A 115 20.47 -1.83 -10.37
N SER A 116 20.64 -0.88 -9.45
CA SER A 116 21.63 0.19 -9.55
C SER A 116 22.08 0.68 -8.18
N VAL A 117 23.33 1.14 -8.11
CA VAL A 117 23.91 1.89 -6.99
C VAL A 117 24.54 3.15 -7.57
N THR A 118 24.03 4.32 -7.17
CA THR A 118 24.52 5.61 -7.66
C THR A 118 24.85 6.55 -6.50
N LEU A 119 26.03 7.16 -6.53
CA LEU A 119 26.43 8.21 -5.61
C LEU A 119 25.93 9.57 -6.10
N ILE A 120 24.86 10.08 -5.49
CA ILE A 120 24.27 11.36 -5.84
C ILE A 120 24.93 12.49 -5.04
N THR A 121 25.60 13.38 -5.75
CA THR A 121 26.18 14.62 -5.21
C THR A 121 25.53 15.82 -5.88
N CYS A 122 25.26 16.89 -5.13
CA CYS A 122 24.79 18.15 -5.71
C CYS A 122 25.99 18.90 -6.31
N PRO A 123 26.12 19.02 -7.65
CA PRO A 123 27.32 19.63 -8.26
C PRO A 123 27.47 21.11 -7.88
N TRP A 124 26.36 21.82 -7.69
CA TRP A 124 26.37 23.21 -7.22
C TRP A 124 26.93 23.35 -5.80
N TYR A 125 26.62 22.39 -4.90
CA TYR A 125 27.13 22.43 -3.54
C TYR A 125 28.59 22.01 -3.49
N GLU A 126 28.99 21.00 -4.26
CA GLU A 126 30.40 20.60 -4.41
C GLU A 126 31.27 21.80 -4.81
N LEU A 127 30.84 22.60 -5.78
CA LEU A 127 31.56 23.81 -6.23
C LEU A 127 31.58 24.95 -5.20
N SER A 128 30.76 24.87 -4.14
CA SER A 128 30.76 25.83 -3.02
C SER A 128 31.77 25.47 -1.93
N GLN A 129 32.40 24.29 -1.99
CA GLN A 129 33.28 23.75 -0.96
C GLN A 129 34.69 23.48 -1.53
N ARG A 130 35.72 23.62 -0.68
CA ARG A 130 37.12 23.35 -1.05
C ARG A 130 37.58 21.95 -0.67
N GLU A 131 37.19 21.49 0.52
CA GLU A 131 37.61 20.20 1.05
C GLU A 131 36.68 19.09 0.59
N ARG A 132 37.25 17.97 0.16
CA ARG A 132 36.49 16.82 -0.36
C ARG A 132 35.44 16.29 0.62
N GLY A 133 35.74 16.24 1.91
CA GLY A 133 34.79 15.79 2.93
C GLY A 133 33.55 16.70 3.03
N GLU A 134 33.75 18.03 2.93
CA GLU A 134 32.64 18.98 2.91
C GLU A 134 31.88 18.92 1.58
N GLN A 135 32.55 18.70 0.45
CA GLN A 135 31.89 18.47 -0.84
C GLN A 135 30.93 17.28 -0.82
N ALA A 136 31.34 16.20 -0.14
CA ALA A 136 30.60 14.95 -0.03
C ALA A 136 29.57 14.91 1.13
N LYS A 137 29.52 15.93 1.98
CA LYS A 137 28.73 15.98 3.22
C LYS A 137 27.23 15.72 3.06
N HIS A 138 26.69 16.07 1.89
CA HIS A 138 25.27 15.91 1.57
C HIS A 138 25.03 14.88 0.46
N ASN A 139 25.97 13.97 0.28
CA ASN A 139 25.79 12.86 -0.64
C ASN A 139 24.68 11.94 -0.20
N ILE A 140 24.06 11.33 -1.21
CA ILE A 140 23.09 10.26 -1.03
C ILE A 140 23.57 9.08 -1.87
N LEU A 141 23.79 7.93 -1.25
CA LEU A 141 23.92 6.67 -1.95
C LEU A 141 22.50 6.18 -2.28
N LEU A 142 22.09 6.31 -3.54
CA LEU A 142 20.79 5.84 -3.99
C LEU A 142 20.92 4.44 -4.58
N VAL A 143 20.17 3.50 -4.03
CA VAL A 143 20.10 2.11 -4.46
C VAL A 143 18.72 1.83 -5.04
N VAL A 144 18.66 1.30 -6.25
CA VAL A 144 17.41 0.78 -6.83
C VAL A 144 17.46 -0.73 -6.72
N PHE A 145 16.43 -1.34 -6.14
CA PHE A 145 16.37 -2.79 -5.96
C PHE A 145 15.01 -3.36 -6.41
N CYS A 146 15.01 -4.61 -6.84
CA CYS A 146 13.79 -5.36 -7.11
C CYS A 146 13.45 -6.19 -5.87
N CYS A 147 12.33 -5.90 -5.20
CA CYS A 147 11.86 -6.73 -4.09
C CYS A 147 11.38 -8.11 -4.59
N ARG A 148 11.26 -9.07 -3.67
CA ARG A 148 10.79 -10.42 -3.99
C ARG A 148 9.31 -10.41 -4.41
N ASP A 149 8.87 -11.44 -5.13
CA ASP A 149 7.51 -11.53 -5.65
C ASP A 149 6.45 -11.62 -4.54
N ASP A 150 6.77 -12.32 -3.44
CA ASP A 150 5.93 -12.41 -2.24
C ASP A 150 5.76 -11.07 -1.52
N GLN A 151 6.77 -10.20 -1.58
CA GLN A 151 6.69 -8.84 -1.03
C GLN A 151 5.89 -7.91 -1.97
N PHE A 152 6.10 -8.02 -3.28
CA PHE A 152 5.43 -7.17 -4.26
C PHE A 152 3.93 -7.46 -4.35
N PHE A 153 3.53 -8.73 -4.46
CA PHE A 153 2.14 -9.15 -4.58
C PHE A 153 1.46 -9.41 -3.24
N SER A 154 2.12 -9.06 -2.13
CA SER A 154 1.61 -9.25 -0.77
C SER A 154 0.18 -8.72 -0.60
N PRO A 155 -0.67 -9.44 0.16
CA PRO A 155 -2.01 -8.98 0.56
C PRO A 155 -1.98 -7.90 1.66
N ALA A 156 -0.81 -7.29 1.94
CA ALA A 156 -0.68 -6.21 2.90
C ALA A 156 -1.41 -4.95 2.46
N ASN A 157 -1.77 -4.14 3.46
CA ASN A 157 -2.34 -2.84 3.22
C ASN A 157 -1.42 -1.96 2.36
N GLN A 158 -2.02 -1.25 1.41
CA GLN A 158 -1.29 -0.38 0.49
C GLN A 158 -0.36 0.62 1.20
N HIS A 159 -0.79 1.23 2.31
CA HIS A 159 0.05 2.20 3.02
C HIS A 159 1.31 1.55 3.60
N ILE A 160 1.18 0.35 4.17
CA ILE A 160 2.29 -0.43 4.71
C ILE A 160 3.28 -0.77 3.59
N ARG A 161 2.78 -1.23 2.43
CA ARG A 161 3.61 -1.53 1.26
C ARG A 161 4.33 -0.30 0.71
N GLU A 162 3.63 0.83 0.59
CA GLU A 162 4.21 2.09 0.14
C GLU A 162 5.33 2.56 1.07
N ASN A 163 5.13 2.46 2.39
CA ASN A 163 6.17 2.78 3.37
C ASN A 163 7.36 1.82 3.28
N ALA A 164 7.14 0.53 3.03
CA ALA A 164 8.19 -0.47 2.88
C ALA A 164 8.94 -0.40 1.53
N SER A 165 8.46 0.43 0.59
CA SER A 165 9.09 0.58 -0.74
C SER A 165 10.31 1.51 -0.73
N VAL A 166 10.55 2.23 0.38
CA VAL A 166 11.65 3.19 0.51
C VAL A 166 12.29 3.04 1.89
N ILE A 167 13.60 2.84 1.91
CA ILE A 167 14.43 2.86 3.12
C ILE A 167 15.32 4.10 3.01
N ASP A 168 15.14 5.08 3.90
CA ASP A 168 15.80 6.39 3.83
C ASP A 168 16.45 6.77 5.17
N PHE A 169 17.79 6.89 5.17
CA PHE A 169 18.59 7.38 6.29
C PHE A 169 19.18 8.79 6.02
N GLY A 170 18.73 9.47 4.96
CA GLY A 170 19.19 10.78 4.52
C GLY A 170 20.51 10.78 3.74
N TRP A 171 21.42 9.85 4.04
CA TRP A 171 22.68 9.60 3.29
C TRP A 171 22.63 8.31 2.46
N PHE A 172 21.70 7.41 2.78
CA PHE A 172 21.43 6.17 2.06
C PHE A 172 19.94 6.10 1.76
N CYS A 173 19.60 5.83 0.51
CA CYS A 173 18.22 5.71 0.07
C CYS A 173 18.08 4.48 -0.83
N ALA A 174 17.50 3.40 -0.31
CA ALA A 174 17.14 2.23 -1.11
C ALA A 174 15.68 2.31 -1.52
N VAL A 175 15.40 2.17 -2.80
CA VAL A 175 14.07 2.34 -3.38
C VAL A 175 13.70 1.14 -4.24
N GLU A 176 12.52 0.60 -4.00
CA GLU A 176 11.97 -0.49 -4.76
C GLU A 176 11.68 -0.06 -6.21
N LEU A 177 11.94 -0.95 -7.16
CA LEU A 177 11.85 -0.77 -8.62
C LEU A 177 10.57 -0.04 -9.09
N CYS A 178 9.40 -0.50 -8.66
CA CYS A 178 8.13 0.11 -9.06
C CYS A 178 7.94 1.49 -8.43
N HIS A 179 8.33 1.68 -7.18
CA HIS A 179 8.33 3.01 -6.56
C HIS A 179 9.27 3.98 -7.29
N PHE A 180 10.47 3.51 -7.66
CA PHE A 180 11.43 4.26 -8.47
C PHE A 180 10.81 4.71 -9.79
N GLY A 181 10.23 3.79 -10.56
CA GLY A 181 9.64 4.11 -11.87
C GLY A 181 8.46 5.06 -11.78
N GLN A 182 7.58 4.90 -10.77
CA GLN A 182 6.50 5.86 -10.51
C GLN A 182 7.03 7.24 -10.13
N ALA A 183 8.08 7.32 -9.30
CA ALA A 183 8.70 8.58 -8.94
C ALA A 183 9.36 9.26 -10.16
N LEU A 184 10.01 8.49 -11.03
CA LEU A 184 10.59 8.97 -12.28
C LEU A 184 9.51 9.52 -13.22
N CYS A 185 8.40 8.80 -13.41
CA CYS A 185 7.27 9.25 -14.24
C CYS A 185 6.55 10.49 -13.69
N ARG A 186 6.60 10.70 -12.37
CA ARG A 186 6.13 11.93 -11.70
C ARG A 186 7.14 13.08 -11.78
N GLY A 187 8.29 12.88 -12.42
CA GLY A 187 9.31 13.91 -12.62
C GLY A 187 10.14 14.22 -11.38
N ARG A 188 10.37 13.24 -10.51
CA ARG A 188 11.21 13.43 -9.32
C ARG A 188 12.69 13.47 -9.71
N THR A 189 13.31 14.64 -9.54
CA THR A 189 14.65 14.93 -10.09
C THR A 189 15.77 14.05 -9.58
N ARG A 190 15.74 13.61 -8.31
CA ARG A 190 16.78 12.72 -7.76
C ARG A 190 16.86 11.37 -8.48
N TYR A 191 15.73 10.85 -8.93
CA TYR A 191 15.66 9.58 -9.68
C TYR A 191 16.08 9.76 -11.14
N LEU A 192 15.85 10.94 -11.71
CA LEU A 192 16.41 11.28 -13.02
C LEU A 192 17.95 11.32 -12.98
N GLU A 193 18.52 11.88 -11.90
CA GLU A 193 19.96 12.00 -11.70
C GLU A 193 20.67 10.65 -11.56
N THR A 194 19.95 9.57 -11.24
CA THR A 194 20.54 8.23 -11.26
C THR A 194 20.58 7.62 -12.65
N VAL A 195 19.56 7.90 -13.48
CA VAL A 195 19.54 7.43 -14.88
C VAL A 195 20.55 8.19 -15.73
N TYR A 196 20.62 9.52 -15.56
CA TYR A 196 21.57 10.39 -16.25
C TYR A 196 22.62 10.91 -15.26
N SER A 197 23.36 9.98 -14.68
CA SER A 197 24.34 10.26 -13.65
C SER A 197 25.62 10.89 -14.18
N ARG A 198 26.35 11.57 -13.30
CA ARG A 198 27.64 12.19 -13.63
C ARG A 198 28.70 11.09 -13.84
N PRO A 199 29.74 11.34 -14.64
CA PRO A 199 30.89 10.44 -14.71
C PRO A 199 31.44 10.14 -13.31
N GLY A 200 31.62 8.85 -13.01
CA GLY A 200 32.10 8.40 -11.70
C GLY A 200 31.03 8.24 -10.61
N ALA A 201 29.79 8.72 -10.83
CA ALA A 201 28.70 8.55 -9.87
C ALA A 201 28.06 7.15 -9.92
N ASP A 202 28.08 6.50 -11.10
CA ASP A 202 27.64 5.12 -11.27
C ASP A 202 28.64 4.17 -10.59
N ILE A 203 28.20 3.56 -9.48
CA ILE A 203 28.97 2.56 -8.72
C ILE A 203 28.67 1.17 -9.26
N TYR A 204 27.40 0.89 -9.53
CA TYR A 204 26.94 -0.38 -10.07
C TYR A 204 25.67 -0.17 -10.91
N SER A 205 25.63 -0.82 -12.07
CA SER A 205 24.50 -0.83 -12.98
C SER A 205 24.31 -2.23 -13.54
N SER A 206 23.12 -2.81 -13.37
CA SER A 206 22.75 -4.07 -14.02
C SER A 206 22.51 -3.89 -15.53
N GLU A 207 22.42 -5.00 -16.27
CA GLU A 207 22.06 -4.97 -17.70
C GLU A 207 20.72 -4.27 -17.93
N HIS A 208 19.72 -4.57 -17.09
CA HIS A 208 18.41 -3.91 -17.16
C HIS A 208 18.49 -2.41 -16.88
N TRP A 209 19.38 -1.95 -16.01
CA TRP A 209 19.58 -0.53 -15.77
C TRP A 209 20.17 0.18 -17.00
N GLN A 210 21.14 -0.46 -17.65
CA GLN A 210 21.72 0.04 -18.90
C GLN A 210 20.68 0.09 -20.03
N GLU A 211 19.80 -0.90 -20.12
CA GLU A 211 18.66 -0.91 -21.04
C GLU A 211 17.77 0.33 -20.84
N LEU A 212 17.43 0.67 -19.59
CA LEU A 212 16.68 1.89 -19.29
C LEU A 212 17.40 3.14 -19.78
N GLY A 213 18.69 3.29 -19.44
CA GLY A 213 19.48 4.46 -19.84
C GLY A 213 19.57 4.64 -21.36
N ASN A 214 19.64 3.54 -22.10
CA ASN A 214 19.70 3.55 -23.57
C ASN A 214 18.34 3.86 -24.23
N ASN A 215 17.24 3.39 -23.63
CA ASN A 215 15.90 3.50 -24.23
C ASN A 215 15.12 4.72 -23.77
N LEU A 216 15.38 5.21 -22.55
CA LEU A 216 14.72 6.39 -22.01
C LEU A 216 15.43 7.63 -22.52
N LYS A 217 14.73 8.47 -23.30
CA LYS A 217 15.27 9.76 -23.74
C LYS A 217 15.13 10.77 -22.62
N TYR A 218 16.18 11.56 -22.36
CA TYR A 218 16.20 12.59 -21.32
C TYR A 218 14.96 13.50 -21.39
N MET A 219 14.66 13.99 -22.59
CA MET A 219 13.53 14.89 -22.86
C MET A 219 12.15 14.23 -22.71
N SER A 220 12.05 12.91 -22.74
CA SER A 220 10.78 12.23 -22.46
C SER A 220 10.39 12.47 -21.01
N VAL A 221 11.31 12.26 -20.06
CA VAL A 221 11.05 12.48 -18.62
C VAL A 221 11.00 13.96 -18.28
N THR A 222 11.99 14.73 -18.72
CA THR A 222 12.10 16.13 -18.30
C THR A 222 11.10 17.06 -18.97
N GLY A 223 10.63 16.68 -20.17
CA GLY A 223 9.55 17.36 -20.87
C GLY A 223 8.16 17.15 -20.25
N THR A 224 8.02 16.28 -19.23
CA THR A 224 6.73 16.07 -18.58
C THR A 224 6.27 17.32 -17.80
N PRO A 225 4.95 17.57 -17.71
CA PRO A 225 4.43 18.67 -16.89
C PRO A 225 4.85 18.57 -15.43
N GLY A 226 4.78 17.34 -14.88
CA GLY A 226 5.14 17.05 -13.49
C GLY A 226 6.59 17.40 -13.17
N PHE A 227 7.54 17.07 -14.06
CA PHE A 227 8.95 17.41 -13.87
C PHE A 227 9.18 18.92 -13.81
N LEU A 228 8.72 19.67 -14.82
CA LEU A 228 8.93 21.12 -14.90
C LEU A 228 8.23 21.87 -13.77
N GLU A 229 7.03 21.42 -13.35
CA GLU A 229 6.36 21.93 -12.14
C GLU A 229 7.16 21.66 -10.87
N ALA A 230 7.65 20.42 -10.71
CA ALA A 230 8.44 20.03 -9.56
C ALA A 230 9.73 20.87 -9.48
N CYS A 231 10.49 21.00 -10.57
CA CYS A 231 11.72 21.80 -10.59
C CYS A 231 11.47 23.26 -10.20
N LEU A 232 10.56 23.95 -10.91
CA LEU A 232 10.30 25.38 -10.68
C LEU A 232 9.57 25.66 -9.36
N GLY A 233 8.72 24.75 -8.91
CA GLY A 233 8.01 24.86 -7.64
C GLY A 233 8.91 24.58 -6.44
N GLN A 234 9.65 23.46 -6.46
CA GLN A 234 10.52 23.05 -5.34
C GLN A 234 11.76 23.93 -5.20
N ALA A 235 12.29 24.48 -6.30
CA ALA A 235 13.38 25.46 -6.25
C ALA A 235 13.03 26.70 -5.42
N VAL A 236 11.75 27.03 -5.29
CA VAL A 236 11.27 28.17 -4.50
C VAL A 236 10.73 27.70 -3.14
N GLY A 237 9.94 26.63 -3.11
CA GLY A 237 9.13 26.23 -1.94
C GLY A 237 9.93 25.95 -0.66
N GLY A 238 11.14 25.41 -0.77
CA GLY A 238 11.99 25.13 0.41
C GLY A 238 12.75 26.34 0.95
N LEU A 239 12.95 27.37 0.12
CA LEU A 239 13.81 28.52 0.42
C LEU A 239 13.03 29.79 0.76
N ALA A 240 11.82 29.92 0.21
CA ALA A 240 11.14 31.19 0.13
C ALA A 240 9.89 31.24 1.01
N LYS A 241 9.67 32.35 1.70
CA LYS A 241 8.45 32.65 2.47
C LYS A 241 7.70 33.80 1.80
N LYS A 242 6.38 33.69 1.70
CA LYS A 242 5.52 34.76 1.17
C LYS A 242 5.53 35.97 2.11
N ARG A 243 5.70 37.17 1.58
CA ARG A 243 5.59 38.43 2.33
C ARG A 243 4.10 38.81 2.50
N LYS A 244 3.78 39.56 3.56
CA LYS A 244 2.41 40.05 3.83
C LYS A 244 1.84 40.88 2.68
N GLN A 245 2.68 41.66 2.00
CA GLN A 245 2.31 42.54 0.88
C GLN A 245 2.44 41.88 -0.50
N GLY A 246 2.64 40.55 -0.55
CA GLY A 246 2.96 39.85 -1.80
C GLY A 246 4.47 39.79 -2.09
N GLY A 247 4.85 38.89 -2.98
CA GLY A 247 6.26 38.56 -3.25
C GLY A 247 6.87 37.57 -2.25
N MET A 248 8.09 37.14 -2.55
CA MET A 248 8.82 36.13 -1.78
C MET A 248 10.02 36.77 -1.04
N LYS A 249 10.39 36.23 0.12
CA LYS A 249 11.66 36.53 0.80
C LYS A 249 12.38 35.24 1.17
N LEU A 250 13.70 35.29 1.27
CA LEU A 250 14.50 34.17 1.78
C LEU A 250 14.10 33.85 3.22
N ARG A 251 14.04 32.56 3.55
CA ARG A 251 13.79 32.07 4.91
C ARG A 251 15.00 32.34 5.80
N GLU A 252 14.77 32.80 7.03
CA GLU A 252 15.81 33.23 8.00
C GLU A 252 16.75 32.12 8.49
N GLY A 253 16.59 30.86 8.04
CA GLY A 253 17.49 29.73 8.31
C GLY A 253 17.97 29.00 7.05
N ALA A 254 17.83 29.60 5.87
CA ALA A 254 18.23 28.93 4.63
C ALA A 254 19.74 28.63 4.60
N THR A 255 20.08 27.38 4.30
CA THR A 255 21.47 26.93 4.20
C THR A 255 22.01 27.14 2.77
N ILE A 256 23.34 27.14 2.62
CA ILE A 256 23.95 27.16 1.28
C ILE A 256 23.62 25.90 0.49
N PHE A 257 23.48 24.75 1.17
CA PHE A 257 23.06 23.50 0.55
C PHE A 257 21.65 23.62 -0.07
N GLU A 258 20.69 24.22 0.64
CA GLU A 258 19.34 24.43 0.12
C GLU A 258 19.31 25.38 -1.09
N LEU A 259 20.16 26.42 -1.08
CA LEU A 259 20.35 27.32 -2.23
C LEU A 259 20.90 26.56 -3.43
N CYS A 260 21.98 25.79 -3.24
CA CYS A 260 22.60 24.98 -4.29
C CYS A 260 21.65 23.89 -4.82
N ALA A 261 20.89 23.24 -3.94
CA ALA A 261 19.88 22.26 -4.31
C ALA A 261 18.78 22.88 -5.19
N SER A 262 18.47 24.17 -4.99
CA SER A 262 17.48 24.88 -5.79
C SER A 262 18.05 25.36 -7.12
N LEU A 263 19.31 25.83 -7.16
CA LEU A 263 20.02 26.13 -8.42
C LEU A 263 20.14 24.88 -9.30
N ARG A 264 20.42 23.71 -8.71
CA ARG A 264 20.39 22.41 -9.40
C ARG A 264 19.03 22.13 -10.08
N LEU A 265 17.91 22.40 -9.40
CA LEU A 265 16.58 22.21 -9.98
C LEU A 265 16.31 23.17 -11.16
N LEU A 266 16.78 24.41 -11.06
CA LEU A 266 16.66 25.38 -12.16
C LEU A 266 17.56 25.01 -13.35
N HIS A 267 18.77 24.52 -13.08
CA HIS A 267 19.67 24.01 -14.11
C HIS A 267 19.01 22.86 -14.91
N HIS A 268 18.33 21.92 -14.24
CA HIS A 268 17.56 20.88 -14.92
C HIS A 268 16.40 21.42 -15.77
N ALA A 269 15.67 22.42 -15.26
CA ALA A 269 14.61 23.06 -16.02
C ALA A 269 15.16 23.80 -17.25
N GLU A 270 16.29 24.49 -17.12
CA GLU A 270 16.97 25.16 -18.25
C GLU A 270 17.49 24.16 -19.28
N ASN A 271 18.16 23.08 -18.85
CA ASN A 271 18.62 22.00 -19.73
C ASN A 271 17.47 21.46 -20.59
N THR A 272 16.29 21.35 -20.01
CA THR A 272 15.08 20.89 -20.70
C THR A 272 14.54 21.93 -21.68
N LEU A 273 14.34 23.17 -21.21
CA LEU A 273 13.59 24.20 -21.94
C LEU A 273 14.41 24.91 -23.02
N VAL A 274 15.72 25.00 -22.82
CA VAL A 274 16.62 25.78 -23.69
C VAL A 274 17.53 24.87 -24.51
N ARG A 275 18.07 23.81 -23.90
CA ARG A 275 19.14 23.01 -24.51
C ARG A 275 18.64 21.73 -25.17
N GLY A 276 17.66 21.06 -24.57
CA GLY A 276 17.11 19.79 -25.05
C GLY A 276 17.96 18.55 -24.75
N PHE A 277 18.99 18.65 -23.90
CA PHE A 277 19.84 17.52 -23.52
C PHE A 277 20.32 17.63 -22.06
N CYS A 278 20.82 16.51 -21.52
CA CYS A 278 21.31 16.44 -20.14
C CYS A 278 22.72 17.05 -20.01
N SER A 279 22.89 17.99 -19.07
CA SER A 279 24.20 18.40 -18.56
C SER A 279 24.24 18.11 -17.06
N SER A 280 24.80 16.96 -16.69
CA SER A 280 24.93 16.54 -15.29
C SER A 280 26.03 17.32 -14.55
N GLU A 281 27.03 17.82 -15.28
CA GLU A 281 28.05 18.76 -14.80
C GLU A 281 27.59 20.21 -14.88
N VAL A 282 28.14 21.06 -14.00
CA VAL A 282 27.86 22.50 -13.96
C VAL A 282 29.01 23.24 -14.64
N GLU A 283 28.84 23.49 -15.94
CA GLU A 283 29.81 24.19 -16.78
C GLU A 283 29.33 25.60 -17.11
N GLU A 284 30.16 26.60 -16.81
CA GLU A 284 29.83 28.01 -16.97
C GLU A 284 29.48 28.39 -18.40
N SER A 285 30.19 27.83 -19.38
CA SER A 285 29.95 28.02 -20.82
C SER A 285 28.58 27.57 -21.29
N THR A 286 27.93 26.69 -20.53
CA THR A 286 26.65 26.09 -20.92
C THR A 286 25.47 26.86 -20.32
N LEU A 287 25.67 27.56 -19.20
CA LEU A 287 24.63 28.23 -18.43
C LEU A 287 24.13 29.52 -19.10
N SER A 288 22.87 29.87 -18.86
CA SER A 288 22.41 31.24 -19.14
C SER A 288 23.17 32.27 -18.31
N LEU A 289 23.02 33.55 -18.66
CA LEU A 289 23.59 34.65 -17.89
C LEU A 289 23.20 34.58 -16.40
N ALA A 290 21.94 34.24 -16.09
CA ALA A 290 21.48 34.08 -14.71
C ALA A 290 22.19 32.91 -14.00
N GLY A 291 22.29 31.75 -14.66
CA GLY A 291 23.00 30.58 -14.14
C GLY A 291 24.50 30.83 -13.93
N ALA A 292 25.19 31.43 -14.91
CA ALA A 292 26.61 31.75 -14.82
C ALA A 292 26.90 32.76 -13.69
N THR A 293 26.06 33.78 -13.55
CA THR A 293 26.18 34.75 -12.44
C THR A 293 25.96 34.08 -11.09
N ALA A 294 24.99 33.17 -10.99
CA ALA A 294 24.76 32.40 -9.77
C ALA A 294 25.96 31.49 -9.44
N LEU A 295 26.55 30.84 -10.44
CA LEU A 295 27.73 29.98 -10.28
C LEU A 295 28.93 30.76 -9.74
N ALA A 296 29.21 31.94 -10.30
CA ALA A 296 30.26 32.83 -9.78
C ALA A 296 30.04 33.16 -8.30
N LYS A 297 28.79 33.47 -7.91
CA LYS A 297 28.46 33.78 -6.51
C LYS A 297 28.53 32.58 -5.57
N VAL A 298 28.23 31.38 -6.07
CA VAL A 298 28.39 30.13 -5.31
C VAL A 298 29.87 29.85 -5.02
N ARG A 299 30.76 30.04 -6.00
CA ARG A 299 32.21 29.88 -5.82
C ARG A 299 32.79 30.89 -4.82
N GLU A 300 32.30 32.12 -4.82
CA GLU A 300 32.68 33.16 -3.85
C GLU A 300 32.23 32.86 -2.40
N PHE A 301 31.29 31.93 -2.19
CA PHE A 301 30.64 31.75 -0.89
C PHE A 301 31.59 31.33 0.23
N TYR A 302 32.53 30.42 -0.06
CA TYR A 302 33.45 29.86 0.92
C TYR A 302 34.38 30.92 1.55
N ASP A 303 34.71 31.96 0.77
CA ASP A 303 35.75 32.94 1.11
C ASP A 303 35.20 34.24 1.75
N LYS A 304 33.88 34.34 1.99
CA LYS A 304 33.26 35.58 2.44
C LYS A 304 33.02 35.64 3.95
N ALA A 305 33.38 36.79 4.52
CA ALA A 305 33.01 37.16 5.89
C ALA A 305 31.50 37.48 6.04
N ASP A 306 30.86 38.07 5.01
CA ASP A 306 29.42 38.39 5.02
C ASP A 306 28.59 37.33 4.28
N VAL A 307 28.28 36.26 5.01
CA VAL A 307 27.48 35.13 4.53
C VAL A 307 26.03 35.52 4.24
N ILE A 308 25.47 36.49 4.97
CA ILE A 308 24.04 36.86 4.88
C ILE A 308 23.77 37.55 3.54
N THR A 309 24.56 38.56 3.21
CA THR A 309 24.41 39.30 1.94
C THR A 309 24.65 38.39 0.74
N CYS A 310 25.60 37.45 0.85
CA CYS A 310 25.87 36.47 -0.21
C CYS A 310 24.64 35.56 -0.46
N LYS A 311 24.04 35.00 0.60
CA LYS A 311 22.81 34.18 0.49
C LYS A 311 21.66 34.96 -0.15
N GLN A 312 21.46 36.21 0.25
CA GLN A 312 20.41 37.06 -0.31
C GLN A 312 20.64 37.31 -1.81
N THR A 313 21.88 37.58 -2.22
CA THR A 313 22.23 37.78 -3.64
C THR A 313 21.95 36.51 -4.47
N ILE A 314 22.34 35.33 -3.98
CA ILE A 314 22.06 34.06 -4.66
C ILE A 314 20.56 33.83 -4.79
N PHE A 315 19.80 34.12 -3.73
CA PHE A 315 18.34 34.01 -3.75
C PHE A 315 17.69 34.94 -4.79
N ASP A 316 18.14 36.18 -4.89
CA ASP A 316 17.59 37.14 -5.87
C ASP A 316 17.88 36.70 -7.31
N LEU A 317 19.07 36.14 -7.58
CA LEU A 317 19.41 35.54 -8.87
C LEU A 317 18.54 34.31 -9.18
N LEU A 318 18.29 33.45 -8.19
CA LEU A 318 17.40 32.30 -8.32
C LEU A 318 15.98 32.75 -8.70
N MET A 319 15.43 33.76 -8.03
CA MET A 319 14.09 34.29 -8.32
C MET A 319 14.00 34.91 -9.72
N LYS A 320 15.07 35.58 -10.17
CA LYS A 320 15.16 36.06 -11.56
C LYS A 320 15.13 34.88 -12.54
N TRP A 321 15.94 33.85 -12.31
CA TRP A 321 16.02 32.69 -13.18
C TRP A 321 14.69 31.92 -13.27
N VAL A 322 13.96 31.77 -12.15
CA VAL A 322 12.59 31.22 -12.14
C VAL A 322 11.63 32.04 -13.00
N THR A 323 11.75 33.38 -12.95
CA THR A 323 10.89 34.30 -13.70
C THR A 323 11.13 34.17 -15.21
N GLU A 324 12.36 33.92 -15.62
CA GLU A 324 12.74 33.67 -17.02
C GLU A 324 12.25 32.30 -17.53
N LEU A 325 12.38 31.24 -16.72
CA LEU A 325 12.03 29.87 -17.13
C LEU A 325 10.53 29.58 -17.11
N ARG A 326 9.75 30.25 -16.26
CA ARG A 326 8.32 29.92 -16.04
C ARG A 326 7.44 30.12 -17.29
N PRO A 327 7.56 31.22 -18.06
CA PRO A 327 6.82 31.37 -19.31
C PRO A 327 7.17 30.27 -20.34
N LEU A 328 8.46 29.92 -20.45
CA LEU A 328 8.92 28.86 -21.34
C LEU A 328 8.32 27.51 -20.95
N ALA A 329 8.32 27.18 -19.65
CA ALA A 329 7.73 25.96 -19.13
C ALA A 329 6.23 25.85 -19.43
N ASN A 330 5.48 26.95 -19.24
CA ASN A 330 4.03 26.98 -19.52
C ASN A 330 3.74 26.73 -21.00
N SER A 331 4.51 27.37 -21.89
CA SER A 331 4.40 27.16 -23.35
C SER A 331 4.75 25.73 -23.74
N PHE A 332 5.83 25.18 -23.19
CA PHE A 332 6.29 23.81 -23.47
C PHE A 332 5.26 22.77 -23.06
N LYS A 333 4.71 22.88 -21.84
CA LYS A 333 3.70 21.96 -21.29
C LYS A 333 2.45 21.90 -22.14
N ALA A 334 1.95 23.07 -22.58
CA ALA A 334 0.77 23.15 -23.43
C ALA A 334 0.97 22.43 -24.76
N LYS A 335 2.19 22.47 -25.32
CA LYS A 335 2.51 21.89 -26.62
C LYS A 335 2.85 20.40 -26.57
N PHE A 336 3.67 19.95 -25.61
CA PHE A 336 4.27 18.61 -25.64
C PHE A 336 3.98 17.75 -24.40
N GLY A 337 3.41 18.32 -23.33
CA GLY A 337 3.36 17.66 -22.03
C GLY A 337 2.68 16.29 -22.01
N LYS A 338 1.54 16.15 -22.71
CA LYS A 338 0.79 14.88 -22.77
C LYS A 338 1.48 13.80 -23.60
N GLU A 339 2.23 14.19 -24.62
CA GLU A 339 3.01 13.27 -25.46
C GLU A 339 4.20 12.74 -24.66
N LYS A 340 4.96 13.64 -24.02
CA LYS A 340 6.11 13.29 -23.19
C LYS A 340 5.74 12.44 -21.98
N GLN A 341 4.58 12.68 -21.38
CA GLN A 341 4.08 11.80 -20.32
C GLN A 341 3.80 10.39 -20.84
N ARG A 342 3.18 10.24 -22.02
CA ARG A 342 2.89 8.91 -22.60
C ARG A 342 4.16 8.16 -23.00
N GLU A 343 5.13 8.84 -23.62
CA GLU A 343 6.43 8.25 -23.94
C GLU A 343 7.13 7.73 -22.68
N THR A 344 7.15 8.53 -21.62
CA THR A 344 7.78 8.17 -20.34
C THR A 344 7.05 7.03 -19.66
N ASP A 345 5.72 7.11 -19.56
CA ASP A 345 4.91 6.08 -18.93
C ASP A 345 5.12 4.72 -19.62
N ALA A 346 5.17 4.70 -20.96
CA ALA A 346 5.40 3.48 -21.74
C ALA A 346 6.81 2.92 -21.54
N ALA A 347 7.86 3.74 -21.72
CA ALA A 347 9.25 3.28 -21.64
C ALA A 347 9.61 2.78 -20.23
N VAL A 348 9.20 3.51 -19.19
CA VAL A 348 9.45 3.12 -17.79
C VAL A 348 8.59 1.92 -17.40
N GLY A 349 7.33 1.88 -17.82
CA GLY A 349 6.42 0.75 -17.57
C GLY A 349 6.96 -0.57 -18.14
N GLU A 350 7.37 -0.56 -19.41
CA GLU A 350 7.95 -1.73 -20.07
C GLU A 350 9.23 -2.19 -19.38
N TRP A 351 10.12 -1.24 -19.04
CA TRP A 351 11.36 -1.54 -18.32
C TRP A 351 11.12 -2.15 -16.95
N MET A 352 10.20 -1.60 -16.14
CA MET A 352 9.87 -2.14 -14.81
C MET A 352 9.39 -3.59 -14.93
N MET A 353 8.48 -3.85 -15.87
CA MET A 353 7.95 -5.19 -16.11
C MET A 353 9.05 -6.17 -16.52
N LYS A 354 9.87 -5.84 -17.53
CA LYS A 354 10.98 -6.68 -17.98
C LYS A 354 11.98 -6.97 -16.86
N THR A 355 12.38 -5.93 -16.13
CA THR A 355 13.36 -6.01 -15.03
C THR A 355 12.84 -6.90 -13.90
N ARG A 356 11.55 -6.80 -13.57
CA ARG A 356 10.94 -7.64 -12.52
C ARG A 356 10.82 -9.10 -12.96
N LEU A 357 10.44 -9.34 -14.21
CA LEU A 357 10.27 -10.69 -14.73
C LEU A 357 11.61 -11.40 -14.98
N GLU A 358 12.70 -10.68 -15.29
CA GLU A 358 14.01 -11.28 -15.64
C GLU A 358 13.86 -12.39 -16.70
N GLY A 359 13.01 -12.14 -17.71
CA GLY A 359 12.72 -13.10 -18.78
C GLY A 359 11.72 -14.21 -18.43
N LYS A 360 11.22 -14.29 -17.19
CA LYS A 360 10.12 -15.20 -16.82
C LYS A 360 8.85 -14.84 -17.58
N ARG A 361 8.12 -15.86 -18.02
CA ARG A 361 6.79 -15.69 -18.62
C ARG A 361 5.73 -15.80 -17.54
N LEU A 362 4.77 -14.88 -17.57
CA LEU A 362 3.56 -14.99 -16.77
C LEU A 362 2.64 -16.01 -17.42
N ASN A 363 2.18 -16.98 -16.64
CA ASN A 363 1.24 -17.99 -17.08
C ASN A 363 0.00 -17.97 -16.17
N PRO A 364 -0.79 -16.87 -16.17
CA PRO A 364 -1.98 -16.81 -15.33
C PRO A 364 -2.93 -17.94 -15.71
N LEU A 365 -3.58 -18.54 -14.71
CA LEU A 365 -4.61 -19.55 -14.94
C LEU A 365 -5.81 -18.89 -15.63
N LYS A 366 -5.85 -18.99 -16.96
CA LYS A 366 -7.00 -18.59 -17.76
C LYS A 366 -7.95 -19.76 -17.85
N PHE A 367 -9.04 -19.69 -17.09
CA PHE A 367 -10.12 -20.65 -17.24
C PHE A 367 -11.45 -19.95 -17.28
N LEU A 368 -12.06 -20.01 -18.45
CA LEU A 368 -13.44 -19.65 -18.68
C LEU A 368 -14.28 -20.92 -18.61
N SER A 369 -15.38 -20.88 -17.86
CA SER A 369 -16.41 -21.92 -17.96
C SER A 369 -16.95 -21.98 -19.39
N ASP A 370 -17.51 -23.12 -19.80
CA ASP A 370 -18.11 -23.32 -21.12
C ASP A 370 -19.22 -22.29 -21.48
N ASP A 371 -19.80 -21.61 -20.48
CA ASP A 371 -20.86 -20.59 -20.65
C ASP A 371 -20.34 -19.15 -20.44
N VAL A 372 -19.41 -18.71 -21.29
CA VAL A 372 -18.90 -17.33 -21.31
C VAL A 372 -20.02 -16.31 -21.55
N SER A 373 -21.04 -16.69 -22.33
CA SER A 373 -22.19 -15.84 -22.65
C SER A 373 -22.95 -15.42 -21.38
N LYS A 374 -23.22 -16.36 -20.46
CA LYS A 374 -23.88 -16.03 -19.19
C LYS A 374 -23.04 -15.13 -18.28
N LEU A 375 -21.72 -15.31 -18.25
CA LEU A 375 -20.84 -14.43 -17.49
C LEU A 375 -20.85 -12.99 -18.05
N LEU A 376 -20.79 -12.84 -19.38
CA LEU A 376 -20.89 -11.53 -20.04
C LEU A 376 -22.23 -10.84 -19.73
N GLU A 377 -23.35 -11.56 -19.82
CA GLU A 377 -24.66 -11.03 -19.42
C GLU A 377 -24.67 -10.55 -17.97
N LEU A 378 -24.06 -11.32 -17.07
CA LEU A 378 -23.95 -10.98 -15.66
C LEU A 378 -23.06 -9.74 -15.44
N MET A 379 -21.94 -9.62 -16.14
CA MET A 379 -21.05 -8.46 -16.08
C MET A 379 -21.77 -7.19 -16.57
N HIS A 380 -22.53 -7.28 -17.66
CA HIS A 380 -23.38 -6.18 -18.14
C HIS A 380 -24.48 -5.82 -17.14
N LYS A 381 -25.08 -6.82 -16.47
CA LYS A 381 -26.08 -6.61 -15.43
C LYS A 381 -25.51 -5.91 -14.20
N VAL A 382 -24.30 -6.27 -13.77
CA VAL A 382 -23.59 -5.58 -12.67
C VAL A 382 -23.25 -4.14 -13.08
N GLY A 383 -22.76 -3.95 -14.30
CA GLY A 383 -22.49 -2.64 -14.89
C GLY A 383 -21.18 -1.99 -14.41
N GLY A 384 -21.08 -0.68 -14.61
CA GLY A 384 -19.90 0.10 -14.23
C GLY A 384 -18.59 -0.41 -14.87
N PRO A 385 -17.44 -0.29 -14.19
CA PRO A 385 -16.16 -0.80 -14.72
C PRO A 385 -16.15 -2.30 -15.00
N VAL A 386 -16.94 -3.09 -14.25
CA VAL A 386 -17.01 -4.56 -14.42
C VAL A 386 -17.51 -4.93 -15.82
N SER A 387 -18.43 -4.16 -16.38
CA SER A 387 -18.95 -4.40 -17.74
C SER A 387 -17.93 -4.21 -18.88
N ASN A 388 -16.77 -3.60 -18.58
CA ASN A 388 -15.69 -3.38 -19.55
C ASN A 388 -14.46 -4.26 -19.26
N MET A 389 -14.52 -5.17 -18.28
CA MET A 389 -13.45 -6.12 -18.02
C MET A 389 -13.53 -7.28 -19.00
N GLU A 390 -12.39 -7.95 -19.23
CA GLU A 390 -12.39 -9.22 -19.94
C GLU A 390 -12.91 -10.34 -19.03
N PRO A 391 -13.66 -11.33 -19.57
CA PRO A 391 -14.22 -12.42 -18.77
C PRO A 391 -13.17 -13.20 -17.96
N ASP A 392 -11.94 -13.33 -18.47
CA ASP A 392 -10.85 -14.08 -17.82
C ASP A 392 -10.27 -13.36 -16.59
N GLN A 393 -10.60 -12.08 -16.42
CA GLN A 393 -10.26 -11.30 -15.22
C GLN A 393 -11.20 -11.59 -14.05
N ILE A 394 -12.41 -12.10 -14.31
CA ILE A 394 -13.40 -12.31 -13.26
C ILE A 394 -13.09 -13.60 -12.52
N ILE A 395 -12.90 -13.50 -11.20
CA ILE A 395 -12.65 -14.66 -10.33
C ILE A 395 -13.96 -15.15 -9.73
N LEU A 396 -14.82 -14.24 -9.31
CA LEU A 396 -16.08 -14.52 -8.63
C LEU A 396 -17.12 -13.44 -8.96
N VAL A 397 -18.36 -13.85 -9.19
CA VAL A 397 -19.54 -12.98 -9.03
C VAL A 397 -20.50 -13.65 -8.05
N ALA A 398 -20.78 -12.98 -6.95
CA ALA A 398 -21.67 -13.47 -5.91
C ALA A 398 -22.77 -12.45 -5.62
N VAL A 399 -23.97 -12.95 -5.31
CA VAL A 399 -25.00 -12.13 -4.69
C VAL A 399 -24.70 -12.03 -3.20
N ALA A 400 -24.74 -10.82 -2.66
CA ALA A 400 -24.49 -10.51 -1.26
C ALA A 400 -25.78 -10.14 -0.53
N GLY A 401 -25.63 -9.75 0.74
CA GLY A 401 -26.73 -9.22 1.54
C GLY A 401 -27.82 -10.26 1.81
N SER A 402 -29.09 -9.81 1.79
CA SER A 402 -30.20 -10.66 2.23
C SER A 402 -30.44 -11.88 1.33
N ALA A 403 -30.13 -11.78 0.04
CA ALA A 403 -30.29 -12.90 -0.88
C ALA A 403 -29.25 -14.00 -0.63
N MET A 404 -28.00 -13.63 -0.33
CA MET A 404 -26.94 -14.58 0.08
C MET A 404 -27.37 -15.43 1.28
N TYR A 405 -28.01 -14.78 2.26
CA TYR A 405 -28.47 -15.45 3.48
C TYR A 405 -29.75 -16.26 3.33
N ASN A 406 -30.42 -16.26 2.16
CA ASN A 406 -31.78 -16.78 1.97
C ASN A 406 -32.87 -16.03 2.75
N LEU A 407 -32.66 -14.72 2.97
CA LEU A 407 -33.51 -13.84 3.76
C LEU A 407 -34.11 -12.68 2.94
N ASN A 408 -34.06 -12.78 1.61
CA ASN A 408 -34.62 -11.76 0.73
C ASN A 408 -36.15 -11.81 0.70
N THR A 409 -36.77 -10.64 0.54
CA THR A 409 -38.20 -10.47 0.29
C THR A 409 -38.40 -10.09 -1.18
N PRO A 410 -39.63 -10.13 -1.74
CA PRO A 410 -39.89 -9.68 -3.11
C PRO A 410 -39.46 -8.22 -3.38
N SER A 411 -39.37 -7.40 -2.33
CA SER A 411 -38.91 -6.00 -2.35
C SER A 411 -37.43 -5.81 -1.98
N SER A 412 -36.66 -6.90 -1.84
CA SER A 412 -35.22 -6.82 -1.63
C SER A 412 -34.52 -6.36 -2.90
N ASP A 413 -33.55 -5.48 -2.72
CA ASP A 413 -32.49 -5.20 -3.66
C ASP A 413 -31.58 -6.42 -3.86
N ILE A 414 -30.86 -6.41 -4.99
CA ILE A 414 -29.79 -7.37 -5.28
C ILE A 414 -28.47 -6.63 -5.16
N ASP A 415 -27.66 -7.07 -4.21
CA ASP A 415 -26.29 -6.60 -4.00
C ASP A 415 -25.34 -7.60 -4.68
N TYR A 416 -24.43 -7.14 -5.53
CA TYR A 416 -23.36 -7.99 -6.06
C TYR A 416 -22.02 -7.73 -5.37
N VAL A 417 -21.25 -8.78 -5.18
CA VAL A 417 -19.82 -8.68 -4.92
C VAL A 417 -19.07 -9.38 -6.03
N VAL A 418 -18.11 -8.66 -6.62
CA VAL A 418 -17.27 -9.15 -7.72
C VAL A 418 -15.83 -9.20 -7.23
N ILE A 419 -15.17 -10.34 -7.40
CA ILE A 419 -13.72 -10.44 -7.23
C ILE A 419 -13.11 -10.56 -8.62
N TYR A 420 -12.15 -9.70 -8.93
CA TYR A 420 -11.47 -9.68 -10.23
C TYR A 420 -9.96 -9.59 -10.06
N ALA A 421 -9.21 -9.94 -11.09
CA ALA A 421 -7.77 -9.76 -11.16
C ALA A 421 -7.41 -8.80 -12.29
N HIS A 422 -6.59 -7.79 -11.98
CA HIS A 422 -5.89 -7.08 -13.05
C HIS A 422 -4.88 -8.03 -13.73
N PRO A 423 -4.66 -7.89 -15.05
CA PRO A 423 -3.56 -8.55 -15.72
C PRO A 423 -2.26 -8.23 -14.99
N ALA A 424 -1.42 -9.24 -14.78
CA ALA A 424 -0.19 -9.05 -14.02
C ALA A 424 0.74 -8.05 -14.74
N GLU A 425 0.74 -8.04 -16.06
CA GLU A 425 1.44 -7.09 -16.92
C GLU A 425 1.05 -5.64 -16.58
N ASP A 426 -0.25 -5.35 -16.46
CA ASP A 426 -0.75 -4.01 -16.14
C ASP A 426 -0.24 -3.53 -14.77
N LEU A 427 -0.18 -4.42 -13.78
CA LEU A 427 0.35 -4.11 -12.45
C LEU A 427 1.86 -3.87 -12.48
N LEU A 428 2.59 -4.64 -13.29
CA LEU A 428 4.04 -4.57 -13.42
C LEU A 428 4.51 -3.34 -14.21
N CYS A 429 3.71 -2.87 -15.18
CA CYS A 429 4.00 -1.67 -15.96
C CYS A 429 3.38 -0.38 -15.37
N ALA A 430 2.70 -0.48 -14.22
CA ALA A 430 1.93 0.61 -13.64
C ALA A 430 2.81 1.78 -13.17
N THR A 431 2.83 2.88 -13.94
CA THR A 431 3.48 4.14 -13.54
C THR A 431 2.60 5.04 -12.66
N LYS A 432 1.35 4.62 -12.43
CA LYS A 432 0.36 5.30 -11.59
C LYS A 432 -0.36 4.27 -10.73
N LYS A 433 -0.96 4.76 -9.65
CA LYS A 433 -1.79 3.94 -8.77
C LYS A 433 -2.98 3.39 -9.57
N ILE A 434 -3.14 2.07 -9.56
CA ILE A 434 -4.31 1.38 -10.11
C ILE A 434 -5.39 1.32 -9.03
N SER A 435 -6.65 1.47 -9.45
CA SER A 435 -7.80 1.35 -8.54
C SER A 435 -8.04 -0.12 -8.24
N GLU A 436 -8.15 -0.46 -6.96
CA GLU A 436 -8.38 -1.86 -6.55
C GLU A 436 -9.82 -2.11 -6.07
N CYS A 437 -10.63 -1.05 -6.04
CA CYS A 437 -12.01 -1.09 -5.57
C CYS A 437 -12.90 -0.24 -6.47
N HIS A 438 -14.06 -0.77 -6.85
CA HIS A 438 -15.12 -0.03 -7.52
C HIS A 438 -16.44 -0.34 -6.84
N GLU A 439 -17.17 0.68 -6.40
CA GLU A 439 -18.46 0.49 -5.73
C GLU A 439 -19.54 1.37 -6.37
N SER A 440 -20.74 0.82 -6.46
CA SER A 440 -21.96 1.54 -6.80
C SER A 440 -23.00 1.21 -5.73
N ARG A 441 -23.38 2.22 -4.94
CA ARG A 441 -24.36 2.10 -3.84
C ARG A 441 -25.33 3.28 -3.89
N GLY A 442 -26.58 3.09 -3.47
CA GLY A 442 -27.56 4.17 -3.38
C GLY A 442 -28.99 3.73 -3.68
N THR A 443 -29.96 4.42 -3.08
CA THR A 443 -31.40 4.14 -3.23
C THR A 443 -31.94 4.38 -4.64
N ASP A 444 -31.19 5.10 -5.48
CA ASP A 444 -31.48 5.38 -6.89
C ASP A 444 -30.92 4.30 -7.83
N LYS A 445 -30.17 3.32 -7.32
CA LYS A 445 -29.54 2.28 -8.13
C LYS A 445 -30.43 1.04 -8.20
N ALA A 446 -30.68 0.58 -9.43
CA ALA A 446 -31.39 -0.68 -9.67
C ALA A 446 -30.54 -1.91 -9.26
N VAL A 447 -29.21 -1.76 -9.28
CA VAL A 447 -28.23 -2.78 -8.90
C VAL A 447 -27.14 -2.10 -8.07
N GLU A 448 -26.87 -2.62 -6.87
CA GLU A 448 -25.72 -2.24 -6.07
C GLU A 448 -24.60 -3.27 -6.28
N TYR A 449 -23.35 -2.81 -6.28
CA TYR A 449 -22.21 -3.73 -6.32
C TYR A 449 -20.97 -3.18 -5.61
N GLY A 450 -20.14 -4.10 -5.13
CA GLY A 450 -18.74 -3.86 -4.76
C GLY A 450 -17.83 -4.80 -5.54
N ALA A 451 -16.88 -4.25 -6.29
CA ALA A 451 -15.88 -5.01 -7.05
C ALA A 451 -14.50 -4.78 -6.46
N TYR A 452 -13.81 -5.87 -6.10
CA TYR A 452 -12.53 -5.86 -5.40
C TYR A 452 -11.47 -6.62 -6.19
N GLU A 453 -10.32 -6.00 -6.40
CA GLU A 453 -9.14 -6.63 -6.99
C GLU A 453 -8.64 -7.75 -6.05
N ALA A 454 -8.13 -8.85 -6.62
CA ALA A 454 -7.71 -10.04 -5.90
C ALA A 454 -6.83 -9.76 -4.67
N ARG A 455 -5.87 -8.82 -4.77
CA ARG A 455 -5.02 -8.43 -3.65
C ARG A 455 -5.82 -7.78 -2.52
N LEU A 456 -6.68 -6.81 -2.85
CA LEU A 456 -7.53 -6.14 -1.88
C LEU A 456 -8.52 -7.12 -1.25
N PHE A 457 -9.05 -8.06 -2.03
CA PHE A 457 -9.86 -9.15 -1.51
C PHE A 457 -9.10 -9.98 -0.46
N CYS A 458 -7.87 -10.42 -0.75
CA CYS A 458 -7.04 -11.13 0.23
C CYS A 458 -6.73 -10.28 1.48
N GLU A 459 -6.45 -8.98 1.32
CA GLU A 459 -6.28 -8.06 2.45
C GLU A 459 -7.52 -8.05 3.35
N MET A 460 -8.71 -7.91 2.74
CA MET A 460 -9.98 -7.89 3.47
C MET A 460 -10.30 -9.26 4.11
N LEU A 461 -9.93 -10.35 3.44
CA LEU A 461 -10.10 -11.71 3.92
C LEU A 461 -9.21 -11.98 5.14
N LEU A 462 -7.94 -11.55 5.13
CA LEU A 462 -7.02 -11.65 6.27
C LEU A 462 -7.40 -10.73 7.45
N LYS A 463 -8.12 -9.64 7.16
CA LYS A 463 -8.79 -8.81 8.17
C LYS A 463 -10.08 -9.43 8.68
N CYS A 464 -10.50 -10.58 8.15
CA CYS A 464 -11.75 -11.27 8.42
C CYS A 464 -12.98 -10.37 8.24
N SER A 465 -12.99 -9.53 7.20
CA SER A 465 -14.15 -8.72 6.83
C SER A 465 -15.36 -9.63 6.64
N VAL A 466 -16.41 -9.45 7.45
CA VAL A 466 -17.54 -10.39 7.56
C VAL A 466 -18.14 -10.74 6.21
N VAL A 467 -18.48 -9.75 5.38
CA VAL A 467 -19.10 -10.00 4.07
C VAL A 467 -18.16 -10.76 3.13
N ILE A 468 -16.87 -10.40 3.12
CA ILE A 468 -15.86 -11.05 2.26
C ILE A 468 -15.62 -12.49 2.70
N LEU A 469 -15.53 -12.71 4.00
CA LEU A 469 -15.33 -14.03 4.59
C LEU A 469 -16.52 -14.95 4.31
N GLU A 470 -17.75 -14.42 4.37
CA GLU A 470 -18.98 -15.18 4.07
C GLU A 470 -19.09 -15.64 2.63
N LEU A 471 -18.41 -14.97 1.68
CA LEU A 471 -18.34 -15.46 0.31
C LEU A 471 -17.70 -16.84 0.25
N LEU A 472 -16.59 -17.09 0.99
CA LEU A 472 -15.92 -18.39 1.00
C LEU A 472 -16.76 -19.52 1.62
N PHE A 473 -17.69 -19.16 2.50
CA PHE A 473 -18.55 -20.11 3.20
C PHE A 473 -19.88 -20.35 2.50
N THR A 474 -20.21 -19.52 1.51
CA THR A 474 -21.43 -19.66 0.73
C THR A 474 -21.20 -20.63 -0.42
N GLU A 475 -22.21 -21.43 -0.72
CA GLU A 475 -22.24 -22.29 -1.89
C GLU A 475 -23.18 -21.68 -2.94
N LYS A 476 -22.95 -22.00 -4.22
CA LYS A 476 -23.75 -21.53 -5.38
C LYS A 476 -23.62 -20.01 -5.64
N HIS A 477 -22.43 -19.59 -6.06
CA HIS A 477 -22.23 -18.26 -6.62
C HIS A 477 -22.84 -18.16 -8.03
N GLU A 478 -23.10 -16.93 -8.48
CA GLU A 478 -23.56 -16.69 -9.86
C GLU A 478 -22.48 -17.10 -10.87
N TYR A 479 -21.22 -16.86 -10.50
CA TYR A 479 -20.04 -17.34 -11.21
C TYR A 479 -18.88 -17.57 -10.25
N ALA A 480 -18.10 -18.63 -10.46
CA ALA A 480 -16.85 -18.90 -9.76
C ALA A 480 -15.83 -19.54 -10.73
N SER A 481 -14.63 -18.98 -10.77
CA SER A 481 -13.51 -19.51 -11.54
C SER A 481 -12.81 -20.66 -10.80
N PRO A 482 -11.93 -21.45 -11.47
CA PRO A 482 -11.08 -22.43 -10.77
C PRO A 482 -10.16 -21.82 -9.72
N LEU A 483 -9.69 -20.58 -9.92
CA LEU A 483 -8.91 -19.84 -8.92
C LEU A 483 -9.73 -19.65 -7.64
N TRP A 484 -11.02 -19.35 -7.75
CA TRP A 484 -11.90 -19.30 -6.58
C TRP A 484 -12.02 -20.66 -5.90
N HIS A 485 -12.22 -21.72 -6.68
CA HIS A 485 -12.35 -23.08 -6.16
C HIS A 485 -11.09 -23.58 -5.46
N GLU A 486 -9.91 -23.20 -5.94
CA GLU A 486 -8.63 -23.48 -5.28
C GLU A 486 -8.60 -22.86 -3.87
N LEU A 487 -8.87 -21.55 -3.75
CA LEU A 487 -8.92 -20.88 -2.46
C LEU A 487 -10.01 -21.45 -1.54
N ALA A 488 -11.19 -21.73 -2.10
CA ALA A 488 -12.34 -22.22 -1.34
C ALA A 488 -12.11 -23.60 -0.70
N LYS A 489 -11.17 -24.42 -1.21
CA LYS A 489 -10.75 -25.68 -0.55
C LYS A 489 -10.18 -25.43 0.84
N HIS A 490 -9.61 -24.25 1.07
CA HIS A 490 -8.97 -23.86 2.31
C HIS A 490 -9.86 -22.99 3.20
N LYS A 491 -11.18 -22.91 2.94
CA LYS A 491 -12.11 -22.08 3.73
C LYS A 491 -12.02 -22.29 5.24
N GLN A 492 -11.71 -23.51 5.69
CA GLN A 492 -11.51 -23.83 7.11
C GLN A 492 -10.36 -23.03 7.76
N ALA A 493 -9.31 -22.69 7.02
CA ALA A 493 -8.17 -21.91 7.53
C ALA A 493 -8.54 -20.47 7.92
N PHE A 494 -9.72 -19.99 7.50
CA PHE A 494 -10.23 -18.66 7.82
C PHE A 494 -11.21 -18.65 9.00
N ILE A 495 -11.49 -19.81 9.61
CA ILE A 495 -12.27 -19.91 10.85
C ILE A 495 -11.33 -19.72 12.04
N THR A 496 -11.27 -18.49 12.54
CA THR A 496 -10.28 -18.04 13.54
C THR A 496 -10.91 -17.20 14.65
N GLU A 497 -10.18 -17.00 15.75
CA GLU A 497 -10.61 -16.11 16.83
C GLU A 497 -10.74 -14.65 16.34
N LYS A 498 -9.89 -14.23 15.38
CA LYS A 498 -10.04 -12.95 14.68
C LYS A 498 -11.37 -12.87 13.90
N ALA A 499 -11.78 -13.94 13.22
CA ALA A 499 -13.07 -13.98 12.52
C ALA A 499 -14.25 -13.85 13.50
N ILE A 500 -14.24 -14.60 14.61
CA ILE A 500 -15.24 -14.47 15.69
C ILE A 500 -15.29 -13.03 16.20
N SER A 501 -14.12 -12.41 16.42
CA SER A 501 -14.01 -11.04 16.91
C SER A 501 -14.63 -10.01 15.95
N GLN A 502 -14.47 -10.18 14.63
CA GLN A 502 -15.11 -9.30 13.63
C GLN A 502 -16.64 -9.43 13.62
N TYR A 503 -17.16 -10.66 13.73
CA TYR A 503 -18.61 -10.88 13.86
C TYR A 503 -19.16 -10.24 15.14
N LEU A 504 -18.48 -10.41 16.28
CA LEU A 504 -18.84 -9.77 17.54
C LEU A 504 -18.78 -8.23 17.44
N GLY A 505 -17.78 -7.69 16.74
CA GLY A 505 -17.67 -6.26 16.45
C GLY A 505 -18.88 -5.72 15.68
N LEU A 506 -19.33 -6.45 14.66
CA LEU A 506 -20.54 -6.11 13.90
C LEU A 506 -21.79 -6.15 14.79
N ILE A 507 -21.94 -7.19 15.61
CA ILE A 507 -23.06 -7.31 16.56
C ILE A 507 -23.10 -6.12 17.53
N LYS A 508 -21.96 -5.77 18.12
CA LYS A 508 -21.83 -4.61 19.03
C LYS A 508 -22.18 -3.30 18.34
N ASN A 509 -21.75 -3.10 17.09
CA ASN A 509 -22.08 -1.90 16.30
C ASN A 509 -23.58 -1.80 16.00
N ASN A 510 -24.23 -2.93 15.72
CA ASN A 510 -25.67 -3.00 15.53
C ASN A 510 -26.41 -2.71 16.84
N PHE A 511 -26.01 -3.29 17.97
CA PHE A 511 -26.57 -2.95 19.30
C PHE A 511 -26.47 -1.45 19.59
N LYS A 512 -25.30 -0.85 19.37
CA LYS A 512 -25.11 0.61 19.55
C LYS A 512 -26.05 1.42 18.66
N SER A 513 -26.33 0.97 17.45
CA SER A 513 -27.25 1.63 16.52
C SER A 513 -28.71 1.48 16.93
N ILE A 514 -29.10 0.28 17.41
CA ILE A 514 -30.42 -0.04 17.95
C ILE A 514 -30.70 0.80 19.21
N GLY A 515 -29.76 0.85 20.16
CA GLY A 515 -29.90 1.59 21.41
C GLY A 515 -29.96 3.11 21.22
N LYS A 516 -29.29 3.65 20.19
CA LYS A 516 -29.40 5.05 19.79
C LYS A 516 -30.68 5.38 19.01
N GLY A 517 -31.47 4.39 18.64
CA GLY A 517 -32.65 4.58 17.78
C GLY A 517 -32.30 5.14 16.39
N LYS A 518 -31.08 4.91 15.87
CA LYS A 518 -30.59 5.57 14.63
C LYS A 518 -31.50 5.37 13.42
N HIS A 519 -32.24 4.25 13.39
CA HIS A 519 -33.10 3.86 12.29
C HIS A 519 -34.54 3.58 12.72
N SER A 520 -34.96 4.01 13.92
CA SER A 520 -36.30 3.75 14.46
C SER A 520 -37.43 4.24 13.53
N GLU A 521 -37.22 5.35 12.83
CA GLU A 521 -38.16 5.93 11.87
C GLU A 521 -38.24 5.16 10.54
N SER A 522 -37.32 4.22 10.30
CA SER A 522 -37.24 3.42 9.08
C SER A 522 -37.31 1.92 9.42
N PRO A 523 -38.52 1.34 9.53
CA PRO A 523 -38.71 -0.05 9.95
C PRO A 523 -37.85 -1.08 9.19
N LYS A 524 -37.69 -0.91 7.86
CA LYS A 524 -36.82 -1.78 7.03
C LYS A 524 -35.36 -1.77 7.51
N ARG A 525 -34.82 -0.60 7.83
CA ARG A 525 -33.43 -0.43 8.28
C ARG A 525 -33.24 -0.83 9.74
N ASP A 526 -34.21 -0.56 10.61
CA ASP A 526 -34.16 -0.99 12.02
C ASP A 526 -34.19 -2.53 12.11
N ARG A 527 -35.14 -3.18 11.42
CA ARG A 527 -35.21 -4.66 11.39
C ARG A 527 -33.99 -5.31 10.77
N LYS A 528 -33.31 -4.62 9.84
CA LYS A 528 -32.03 -5.08 9.28
C LYS A 528 -30.97 -5.32 10.34
N LEU A 529 -30.88 -4.43 11.34
CA LEU A 529 -29.92 -4.58 12.44
C LEU A 529 -30.20 -5.83 13.28
N PHE A 530 -31.47 -6.10 13.59
CA PHE A 530 -31.87 -7.25 14.40
C PHE A 530 -31.60 -8.59 13.70
N TYR A 531 -32.12 -8.78 12.49
CA TYR A 531 -32.00 -10.06 11.80
C TYR A 531 -30.52 -10.38 11.48
N GLN A 532 -29.71 -9.35 11.18
CA GLN A 532 -28.28 -9.53 10.99
C GLN A 532 -27.60 -10.01 12.28
N ASN A 533 -27.97 -9.49 13.44
CA ASN A 533 -27.40 -9.96 14.70
C ASN A 533 -27.72 -11.43 14.98
N PHE A 534 -28.97 -11.86 14.82
CA PHE A 534 -29.32 -13.28 14.97
C PHE A 534 -28.52 -14.16 14.01
N HIS A 535 -28.44 -13.77 12.73
CA HIS A 535 -27.63 -14.48 11.73
C HIS A 535 -26.15 -14.62 12.15
N LYS A 536 -25.54 -13.53 12.63
CA LYS A 536 -24.14 -13.53 13.09
C LYS A 536 -23.94 -14.33 14.37
N ILE A 537 -24.89 -14.31 15.31
CA ILE A 537 -24.85 -15.15 16.52
C ILE A 537 -24.78 -16.63 16.15
N HIS A 538 -25.66 -17.10 15.26
CA HIS A 538 -25.66 -18.49 14.79
C HIS A 538 -24.36 -18.85 14.07
N SER A 539 -23.83 -17.93 13.26
CA SER A 539 -22.52 -18.12 12.61
C SER A 539 -21.39 -18.28 13.62
N ILE A 540 -21.34 -17.47 14.69
CA ILE A 540 -20.33 -17.60 15.74
C ILE A 540 -20.49 -18.94 16.48
N GLN A 541 -21.71 -19.38 16.78
CA GLN A 541 -21.96 -20.66 17.46
C GLN A 541 -21.41 -21.85 16.66
N ALA A 542 -21.52 -21.83 15.33
CA ALA A 542 -20.89 -22.83 14.46
C ALA A 542 -19.34 -22.73 14.51
N MET A 543 -18.80 -21.52 14.34
CA MET A 543 -17.34 -21.30 14.39
C MET A 543 -16.73 -21.73 15.73
N MET A 544 -17.43 -21.53 16.86
CA MET A 544 -16.98 -21.97 18.18
C MET A 544 -16.76 -23.49 18.28
N LYS A 545 -17.43 -24.28 17.45
CA LYS A 545 -17.27 -25.74 17.34
C LYS A 545 -16.23 -26.14 16.29
N GLY A 546 -15.62 -25.17 15.61
CA GLY A 546 -14.77 -25.40 14.44
C GLY A 546 -15.55 -25.72 13.16
N GLU A 547 -16.87 -25.53 13.15
CA GLU A 547 -17.73 -25.78 12.00
C GLU A 547 -17.78 -24.55 11.09
N LEU A 548 -18.04 -24.76 9.80
CA LEU A 548 -18.29 -23.68 8.84
C LEU A 548 -19.56 -22.93 9.24
N PRO A 549 -19.55 -21.58 9.25
CA PRO A 549 -20.76 -20.83 9.55
C PRO A 549 -21.80 -21.02 8.44
N GLN A 550 -23.04 -21.27 8.84
CA GLN A 550 -24.15 -21.41 7.91
C GLN A 550 -24.58 -20.03 7.39
N VAL A 551 -23.92 -19.56 6.34
CA VAL A 551 -24.23 -18.25 5.73
C VAL A 551 -25.63 -18.26 5.14
N ARG A 552 -25.96 -19.27 4.34
CA ARG A 552 -27.31 -19.48 3.81
C ARG A 552 -28.15 -20.24 4.84
N VAL A 553 -29.03 -19.53 5.55
CA VAL A 553 -29.86 -20.15 6.59
C VAL A 553 -31.07 -20.87 5.99
N GLU A 554 -31.43 -22.00 6.58
CA GLU A 554 -32.56 -22.84 6.18
C GLU A 554 -33.35 -23.34 7.41
N GLY A 555 -34.53 -23.91 7.17
CA GLY A 555 -35.36 -24.49 8.22
C GLY A 555 -35.80 -23.51 9.32
N PRO A 556 -35.96 -23.98 10.57
CA PRO A 556 -36.52 -23.18 11.67
C PRO A 556 -35.75 -21.88 11.97
N ILE A 557 -34.42 -21.89 11.80
CA ILE A 557 -33.59 -20.69 12.01
C ILE A 557 -33.97 -19.62 10.98
N ARG A 558 -34.09 -20.01 9.71
CA ARG A 558 -34.52 -19.10 8.65
C ARG A 558 -35.92 -18.54 8.93
N ASP A 559 -36.85 -19.41 9.30
CA ASP A 559 -38.24 -19.02 9.53
C ASP A 559 -38.36 -18.00 10.68
N PHE A 560 -37.61 -18.23 11.77
CA PHE A 560 -37.50 -17.27 12.87
C PHE A 560 -36.91 -15.92 12.41
N ILE A 561 -35.77 -15.93 11.72
CA ILE A 561 -35.11 -14.70 11.27
C ILE A 561 -36.01 -13.94 10.27
N MET A 562 -36.74 -14.66 9.41
CA MET A 562 -37.71 -14.07 8.49
C MET A 562 -38.90 -13.46 9.24
N ALA A 563 -39.43 -14.10 10.28
CA ALA A 563 -40.51 -13.54 11.10
C ALA A 563 -40.07 -12.24 11.80
N VAL A 564 -38.81 -12.16 12.25
CA VAL A 564 -38.20 -10.92 12.78
C VAL A 564 -38.10 -9.84 11.70
N ARG A 565 -37.71 -10.21 10.48
CA ARG A 565 -37.54 -9.29 9.34
C ARG A 565 -38.87 -8.72 8.84
N THR A 566 -39.89 -9.57 8.66
CA THR A 566 -41.19 -9.22 8.06
C THR A 566 -42.22 -8.72 9.05
N GLN A 567 -41.94 -8.82 10.36
CA GLN A 567 -42.86 -8.44 11.44
C GLN A 567 -44.15 -9.28 11.44
N ASP A 568 -44.01 -10.60 11.30
CA ASP A 568 -45.11 -11.56 11.12
C ASP A 568 -46.34 -11.24 11.99
N ALA A 569 -47.34 -10.58 11.38
CA ALA A 569 -48.58 -10.10 11.98
C ALA A 569 -48.47 -9.39 13.36
N GLY A 570 -47.33 -8.78 13.70
CA GLY A 570 -47.12 -8.13 15.01
C GLY A 570 -46.71 -9.06 16.16
N GLN A 571 -46.48 -10.36 15.91
CA GLN A 571 -46.00 -11.32 16.91
C GLN A 571 -44.66 -10.87 17.54
N TRP A 572 -43.78 -10.31 16.72
CA TRP A 572 -42.44 -9.85 17.08
C TRP A 572 -42.35 -8.33 17.18
N SER A 573 -42.85 -7.75 18.28
CA SER A 573 -42.63 -6.33 18.59
C SER A 573 -41.13 -6.02 18.69
N ARG A 574 -40.75 -4.75 18.52
CA ARG A 574 -39.34 -4.35 18.59
C ARG A 574 -38.71 -4.70 19.94
N GLU A 575 -39.47 -4.50 21.03
CA GLU A 575 -39.08 -4.78 22.41
C GLU A 575 -38.87 -6.27 22.63
N LYS A 576 -39.81 -7.10 22.16
CA LYS A 576 -39.68 -8.57 22.26
C LYS A 576 -38.45 -9.08 21.53
N VAL A 577 -38.19 -8.56 20.33
CA VAL A 577 -37.01 -8.94 19.54
C VAL A 577 -35.73 -8.46 20.22
N LEU A 578 -35.72 -7.29 20.84
CA LEU A 578 -34.57 -6.79 21.59
C LEU A 578 -34.26 -7.67 22.80
N ILE A 579 -35.25 -8.00 23.63
CA ILE A 579 -35.08 -8.90 24.79
C ILE A 579 -34.49 -10.23 24.34
N LYS A 580 -35.10 -10.85 23.32
CA LYS A 580 -34.63 -12.14 22.78
C LYS A 580 -33.20 -12.05 22.24
N LEU A 581 -32.85 -10.95 21.58
CA LEU A 581 -31.52 -10.72 21.05
C LEU A 581 -30.48 -10.53 22.17
N GLU A 582 -30.83 -9.80 23.24
CA GLU A 582 -29.97 -9.63 24.42
C GLU A 582 -29.72 -10.96 25.15
N GLU A 583 -30.76 -11.78 25.31
CA GLU A 583 -30.66 -13.14 25.85
C GLU A 583 -29.71 -14.01 25.03
N GLU A 584 -29.91 -14.10 23.72
CA GLU A 584 -29.05 -14.93 22.84
C GLU A 584 -27.61 -14.43 22.80
N TYR A 585 -27.42 -13.11 22.80
CA TYR A 585 -26.08 -12.54 22.89
C TYR A 585 -25.40 -12.84 24.23
N SER A 586 -26.14 -12.79 25.34
CA SER A 586 -25.61 -13.17 26.67
C SER A 586 -25.18 -14.63 26.70
N ILE A 587 -26.03 -15.54 26.21
CA ILE A 587 -25.73 -16.97 26.10
C ILE A 587 -24.49 -17.20 25.24
N LEU A 588 -24.39 -16.51 24.09
CA LEU A 588 -23.22 -16.58 23.22
C LEU A 588 -21.93 -16.15 23.95
N ARG A 589 -21.98 -15.03 24.68
CA ARG A 589 -20.83 -14.49 25.43
C ARG A 589 -20.41 -15.44 26.54
N GLU A 590 -21.36 -15.99 27.28
CA GLU A 590 -21.09 -17.00 28.31
C GLU A 590 -20.48 -18.27 27.70
N GLY A 591 -21.01 -18.73 26.57
CA GLY A 591 -20.45 -19.86 25.82
C GLY A 591 -19.01 -19.61 25.36
N LEU A 592 -18.70 -18.43 24.82
CA LEU A 592 -17.34 -18.05 24.42
C LEU A 592 -16.38 -18.07 25.62
N CYS A 593 -16.82 -17.58 26.78
CA CYS A 593 -16.07 -17.59 28.03
C CYS A 593 -15.91 -18.99 28.65
N ALA A 594 -16.82 -19.92 28.38
CA ALA A 594 -16.77 -21.28 28.93
C ALA A 594 -15.89 -22.26 28.12
N ARG A 595 -15.36 -21.84 26.96
CA ARG A 595 -14.56 -22.72 26.10
C ARG A 595 -13.25 -23.13 26.76
N THR A 596 -12.90 -24.41 26.64
CA THR A 596 -11.60 -24.96 27.07
C THR A 596 -10.61 -25.13 25.92
N LYS A 597 -11.10 -25.01 24.68
CA LYS A 597 -10.31 -25.01 23.44
C LYS A 597 -10.68 -23.80 22.60
N ARG A 598 -9.71 -23.23 21.89
CA ARG A 598 -9.88 -22.08 21.01
C ARG A 598 -9.39 -22.38 19.62
N LEU A 599 -9.86 -21.60 18.66
CA LEU A 599 -9.37 -21.64 17.28
C LEU A 599 -7.99 -20.97 17.23
N ARG A 600 -7.32 -21.07 16.08
CA ARG A 600 -6.13 -20.25 15.79
C ARG A 600 -6.48 -18.76 15.88
N GLU A 601 -5.52 -17.94 16.29
CA GLU A 601 -5.76 -16.50 16.44
C GLU A 601 -6.05 -15.82 15.10
N ASN A 602 -5.20 -16.05 14.09
CA ASN A 602 -5.25 -15.35 12.81
C ASN A 602 -5.41 -16.30 11.61
N PRO A 603 -5.98 -15.82 10.50
CA PRO A 603 -6.03 -16.56 9.25
C PRO A 603 -4.64 -16.72 8.63
N ASP A 604 -4.48 -17.70 7.74
CA ASP A 604 -3.21 -18.01 7.09
C ASP A 604 -2.82 -16.96 6.03
N TYR A 605 -1.83 -16.12 6.39
CA TYR A 605 -1.27 -15.08 5.54
C TYR A 605 -0.53 -15.66 4.32
N ASN A 606 0.22 -16.74 4.52
CA ASN A 606 1.04 -17.36 3.47
C ASN A 606 0.15 -17.97 2.40
N LEU A 607 -0.95 -18.60 2.82
CA LEU A 607 -1.95 -19.14 1.92
C LEU A 607 -2.52 -18.07 0.97
N CYS A 608 -2.87 -16.88 1.49
CA CYS A 608 -3.34 -15.79 0.65
C CYS A 608 -2.25 -15.26 -0.29
N THR A 609 -1.00 -15.22 0.19
CA THR A 609 0.14 -14.76 -0.61
C THR A 609 0.44 -15.72 -1.76
N ASP A 610 0.42 -17.03 -1.50
CA ASP A 610 0.63 -18.06 -2.52
C ASP A 610 -0.53 -18.11 -3.52
N TRP A 611 -1.77 -18.00 -3.05
CA TRP A 611 -2.92 -17.89 -3.96
C TRP A 611 -2.81 -16.67 -4.87
N LEU A 612 -2.38 -15.51 -4.36
CA LEU A 612 -2.15 -14.33 -5.19
C LEU A 612 -1.05 -14.56 -6.23
N LYS A 613 0.05 -15.23 -5.89
CA LYS A 613 1.08 -15.59 -6.86
C LYS A 613 0.51 -16.47 -7.98
N THR A 614 -0.33 -17.45 -7.64
CA THR A 614 -1.05 -18.28 -8.62
C THR A 614 -1.96 -17.43 -9.52
N VAL A 615 -2.73 -16.50 -8.95
CA VAL A 615 -3.57 -15.54 -9.70
C VAL A 615 -2.73 -14.73 -10.70
N ARG A 616 -1.49 -14.36 -10.34
CA ARG A 616 -0.58 -13.64 -11.23
C ARG A 616 0.16 -14.51 -12.23
N GLY A 617 0.03 -15.84 -12.17
CA GLY A 617 0.79 -16.74 -13.03
C GLY A 617 2.27 -16.82 -12.69
N LEU A 618 2.61 -16.61 -11.41
CA LEU A 618 3.95 -16.74 -10.84
C LEU A 618 4.03 -18.08 -10.10
N SER A 619 4.12 -19.16 -10.87
CA SER A 619 4.34 -20.53 -10.36
C SER A 619 5.82 -20.88 -10.31
#